data_AF-A0A9Q0NSS7-F1
#
_entry.id   AF-A0A9Q0NSS7-F1
#
_cell.length_a   1.000
_cell.length_b   1.000
_cell.length_c   1.000
_cell.angle_alpha   90.00
_cell.angle_beta   90.00
_cell.angle_gamma   90.00
#
_symmetry.space_group_name_H-M   'P 1'
#
loop_
_entity.id
_entity.type
_entity.pdbx_description
1 polymer ?
#
loop_
_entity_poly.entity_id
_entity_poly.type
_entity_poly.pdbx_seq_one_letter_code
_entity_poly.pdbx_strand_id
1 'polypeptide(L)'
;MLPLHEYYVQSILRHRPVVPPANSGVSAQLSICTEYQIFMKNAALGYQSFKASMFVEANTVSSRKSTSLTFLSIFGNGRKPQINLAGHCDPASNGCQKVSNDIRNCQNQGVKVMLSIGGGTSGYTLTSDAEARGVAEYLWNNFLGGRSNSRPLGDAVLDGIDFDIEGGQLHYVALATRLSELSRGGRKVYLTAAPQCPFPDEWLDDALQTGLFDYVYIQFYNNGPCQYSTINPKKFKDSWNRWTSSVPAQKFFVGLPASQQAAGSGYVGADILKSQVLPFVKGSSKYGGVMLWNKYYDDRNGYSSQIRDSV
;
A
#
# COMPACT_ATOMS: atom_id res chain seq x y z
N MET A 1 34.61 51.46 8.51
CA MET A 1 35.96 51.23 7.95
C MET A 1 36.12 49.74 7.72
N LEU A 2 36.02 49.32 6.47
CA LEU A 2 36.43 47.98 6.02
C LEU A 2 37.96 47.99 5.75
N PRO A 3 38.58 46.80 5.66
CA PRO A 3 39.97 46.47 6.01
C PRO A 3 40.88 46.48 4.77
N LEU A 4 42.19 46.19 4.93
CA LEU A 4 43.03 45.55 3.90
C LEU A 4 44.48 45.29 4.40
N HIS A 5 45.12 44.34 3.71
CA HIS A 5 46.46 43.75 3.85
C HIS A 5 46.64 42.71 4.98
N GLU A 6 46.88 41.42 4.70
CA GLU A 6 47.50 40.83 3.51
C GLU A 6 47.06 39.39 3.24
N TYR A 7 47.05 39.04 1.95
CA TYR A 7 46.35 37.92 1.32
C TYR A 7 47.37 36.90 0.78
N TYR A 8 46.92 35.65 0.60
CA TYR A 8 47.56 34.50 -0.08
C TYR A 8 48.62 33.70 0.67
N VAL A 9 48.38 32.40 0.92
CA VAL A 9 48.77 31.27 0.03
C VAL A 9 47.94 30.03 0.41
N GLN A 10 47.64 29.26 -0.63
CA GLN A 10 46.85 28.04 -0.67
C GLN A 10 47.33 26.88 0.23
N SER A 11 46.40 25.94 0.45
CA SER A 11 46.62 24.49 0.31
C SER A 11 47.17 23.64 1.49
N ILE A 12 46.26 22.81 2.02
CA ILE A 12 46.36 21.35 2.27
C ILE A 12 47.30 20.84 3.40
N LEU A 13 46.75 19.86 4.15
CA LEU A 13 47.38 18.78 4.94
C LEU A 13 47.66 19.05 6.43
N ARG A 14 46.73 18.57 7.28
CA ARG A 14 46.96 17.49 8.27
C ARG A 14 45.88 17.54 9.34
N HIS A 15 44.75 16.87 9.13
CA HIS A 15 44.01 16.19 10.20
C HIS A 15 43.48 14.90 9.56
N ARG A 16 44.09 13.76 9.93
CA ARG A 16 43.76 12.43 9.42
C ARG A 16 42.36 12.04 9.92
N PRO A 17 41.39 11.71 9.05
CA PRO A 17 40.25 10.90 9.46
C PRO A 17 40.74 9.45 9.63
N VAL A 18 40.43 8.87 10.78
CA VAL A 18 40.59 7.43 11.03
C VAL A 18 39.68 6.69 10.05
N VAL A 19 40.27 5.92 9.14
CA VAL A 19 39.58 5.05 8.19
C VAL A 19 39.08 3.81 8.95
N PRO A 20 37.76 3.53 9.03
CA PRO A 20 37.29 2.22 9.44
C PRO A 20 37.55 1.20 8.31
N PRO A 21 37.86 -0.05 8.64
CA PRO A 21 38.20 -1.06 7.64
C PRO A 21 37.03 -1.34 6.69
N ALA A 22 37.34 -1.39 5.40
CA ALA A 22 36.48 -1.94 4.37
C ALA A 22 36.40 -3.47 4.56
N ASN A 23 35.20 -3.98 4.91
CA ASN A 23 34.66 -5.25 4.40
C ASN A 23 33.31 -5.59 5.04
N SER A 24 32.26 -5.55 4.23
CA SER A 24 31.41 -6.69 3.86
C SER A 24 30.12 -6.15 3.26
N GLY A 25 29.88 -6.48 2.00
CA GLY A 25 28.68 -6.08 1.27
C GLY A 25 27.44 -6.71 1.88
N VAL A 26 26.75 -5.97 2.74
CA VAL A 26 25.37 -6.27 3.11
C VAL A 26 24.48 -5.35 2.30
N SER A 27 24.05 -5.85 1.15
CA SER A 27 22.90 -5.31 0.43
C SER A 27 21.73 -5.22 1.41
N ALA A 28 21.14 -4.03 1.58
CA ALA A 28 19.88 -3.89 2.29
C ALA A 28 18.80 -4.64 1.49
N GLN A 29 18.63 -5.93 1.82
CA GLN A 29 17.68 -6.81 1.19
C GLN A 29 16.28 -6.43 1.69
N LEU A 30 15.38 -6.17 0.74
CA LEU A 30 14.02 -5.77 1.01
C LEU A 30 13.21 -6.99 1.43
N SER A 31 13.28 -7.42 2.69
CA SER A 31 12.39 -8.50 3.14
C SER A 31 10.94 -8.02 3.21
N ILE A 32 10.21 -8.16 2.10
CA ILE A 32 8.77 -7.85 2.02
C ILE A 32 7.98 -8.74 2.98
N CYS A 33 8.45 -9.99 3.20
CA CYS A 33 7.78 -10.97 4.07
C CYS A 33 8.71 -11.75 5.02
N THR A 34 9.94 -11.30 5.26
CA THR A 34 10.70 -11.87 6.39
C THR A 34 10.22 -11.13 7.63
N GLU A 35 9.79 -11.92 8.60
CA GLU A 35 9.12 -11.53 9.83
C GLU A 35 9.70 -10.29 10.51
N TYR A 36 8.83 -9.58 11.23
CA TYR A 36 9.05 -9.17 12.62
C TYR A 36 10.44 -9.51 13.20
N GLN A 37 11.52 -8.83 12.78
CA GLN A 37 12.78 -8.55 13.49
C GLN A 37 13.79 -7.86 12.55
N ILE A 38 14.10 -6.61 12.88
CA ILE A 38 15.43 -5.96 12.79
C ILE A 38 16.10 -5.86 11.39
N PHE A 39 16.08 -4.66 10.79
CA PHE A 39 17.26 -3.77 10.76
C PHE A 39 16.93 -2.36 10.24
N MET A 40 17.10 -1.38 11.14
CA MET A 40 17.28 0.03 10.83
C MET A 40 18.70 0.25 10.29
N LYS A 41 18.84 0.88 9.12
CA LYS A 41 19.93 1.83 8.86
C LYS A 41 19.62 2.70 7.64
N ASN A 42 19.60 4.01 7.91
CA ASN A 42 19.64 5.14 7.00
C ASN A 42 18.40 5.43 6.14
N ALA A 43 17.55 6.33 6.65
CA ALA A 43 16.93 7.39 5.85
C ALA A 43 16.53 8.55 6.79
N ALA A 44 17.52 9.33 7.21
CA ALA A 44 17.29 10.69 7.67
C ALA A 44 17.46 11.59 6.45
N LEU A 45 16.40 11.86 5.71
CA LEU A 45 16.27 12.98 4.77
C LEU A 45 14.77 13.12 4.46
N GLY A 46 14.22 14.31 4.70
CA GLY A 46 12.79 14.60 4.60
C GLY A 46 12.24 14.49 3.18
N TYR A 47 11.69 13.33 2.85
CA TYR A 47 10.82 13.12 1.69
C TYR A 47 9.59 12.35 2.14
N GLN A 48 8.41 12.85 1.76
CA GLN A 48 7.10 12.27 2.05
C GLN A 48 7.09 10.76 1.79
N SER A 49 6.68 10.02 2.82
CA SER A 49 6.80 8.57 2.96
C SER A 49 5.78 7.81 2.11
N PHE A 50 6.25 7.10 1.08
CA PHE A 50 5.48 6.07 0.37
C PHE A 50 6.20 4.73 0.54
N LYS A 51 5.71 3.88 1.45
CA LYS A 51 6.18 2.50 1.66
C LYS A 51 4.99 1.63 2.04
N ALA A 52 4.95 0.41 1.51
CA ALA A 52 3.89 -0.61 1.54
C ALA A 52 2.84 -0.51 2.66
N SER A 53 1.56 -0.61 2.28
CA SER A 53 0.47 -0.93 3.21
C SER A 53 0.65 -2.36 3.73
N MET A 54 0.60 -2.53 5.04
CA MET A 54 0.71 -3.84 5.68
C MET A 54 -0.66 -4.24 6.23
N PHE A 55 -1.11 -5.45 5.92
CA PHE A 55 -2.43 -5.93 6.35
C PHE A 55 -2.24 -6.91 7.51
N VAL A 56 -2.95 -6.65 8.61
CA VAL A 56 -3.00 -7.54 9.78
C VAL A 56 -4.39 -8.16 9.76
N GLU A 57 -4.50 -9.37 9.20
CA GLU A 57 -5.79 -10.05 9.02
C GLU A 57 -6.16 -10.95 10.21
N ALA A 58 -7.47 -11.17 10.37
CA ALA A 58 -8.05 -11.79 11.55
C ALA A 58 -7.89 -13.33 11.60
N ASN A 59 -7.50 -13.82 12.78
CA ASN A 59 -7.20 -15.21 13.04
C ASN A 59 -8.49 -16.06 13.18
N THR A 60 -8.93 -16.74 12.12
CA THR A 60 -9.77 -17.95 12.22
C THR A 60 -9.48 -18.92 11.06
N VAL A 61 -8.89 -20.08 11.37
CA VAL A 61 -8.83 -21.36 10.60
C VAL A 61 -8.24 -21.31 9.17
N SER A 62 -7.91 -20.13 8.65
CA SER A 62 -7.18 -19.86 7.40
C SER A 62 -6.73 -18.40 7.48
N SER A 63 -5.60 -18.09 8.12
CA SER A 63 -5.04 -16.73 8.12
C SER A 63 -4.63 -16.37 6.69
N ARG A 64 -5.50 -15.69 5.95
CA ARG A 64 -5.12 -15.05 4.69
C ARG A 64 -4.26 -13.85 5.13
N LYS A 65 -3.05 -13.74 4.63
CA LYS A 65 -2.19 -12.57 4.86
C LYS A 65 -2.02 -11.92 3.52
N SER A 66 -2.00 -10.60 3.48
CA SER A 66 -1.82 -9.86 2.24
C SER A 66 -0.91 -8.66 2.45
N THR A 67 -0.27 -8.21 1.37
CA THR A 67 0.58 -7.01 1.35
C THR A 67 0.47 -6.34 -0.02
N SER A 68 0.47 -5.01 -0.03
CA SER A 68 0.36 -4.21 -1.24
C SER A 68 1.69 -3.51 -1.51
N LEU A 69 2.22 -3.72 -2.71
CA LEU A 69 3.33 -2.93 -3.23
C LEU A 69 2.78 -1.57 -3.68
N THR A 70 3.14 -0.53 -2.94
CA THR A 70 2.63 0.84 -3.14
C THR A 70 3.74 1.71 -3.74
N PHE A 71 3.59 2.32 -4.91
CA PHE A 71 2.41 2.36 -5.80
C PHE A 71 2.78 2.31 -7.28
N LEU A 72 1.86 1.87 -8.13
CA LEU A 72 1.80 2.34 -9.52
C LEU A 72 1.06 3.67 -9.53
N SER A 73 1.80 4.78 -9.37
CA SER A 73 1.24 6.11 -9.12
C SER A 73 1.13 6.98 -10.38
N ILE A 74 1.67 6.54 -11.52
CA ILE A 74 1.52 7.22 -12.80
C ILE A 74 0.90 6.26 -13.80
N PHE A 75 -0.24 6.61 -14.40
CA PHE A 75 -0.88 5.89 -15.51
C PHE A 75 -2.00 6.72 -16.16
N GLY A 76 -2.44 6.29 -17.34
CA GLY A 76 -3.51 6.89 -18.13
C GLY A 76 -3.24 8.33 -18.61
N ASN A 77 -4.21 8.93 -19.27
CA ASN A 77 -4.03 10.09 -20.15
C ASN A 77 -2.86 9.91 -21.15
N GLY A 78 -2.77 8.73 -21.77
CA GLY A 78 -1.72 8.36 -22.73
C GLY A 78 -0.31 8.19 -22.13
N ARG A 79 -0.13 8.35 -20.81
CA ARG A 79 1.18 8.22 -20.16
C ARG A 79 1.57 6.76 -20.00
N LYS A 80 2.85 6.47 -20.22
CA LYS A 80 3.44 5.17 -19.87
C LYS A 80 3.32 4.95 -18.37
N PRO A 81 2.75 3.84 -17.89
CA PRO A 81 2.63 3.63 -16.46
C PRO A 81 3.99 3.51 -15.77
N GLN A 82 4.10 4.07 -14.55
CA GLN A 82 5.33 4.03 -13.76
C GLN A 82 5.04 3.67 -12.31
N ILE A 83 5.85 2.73 -11.80
CA ILE A 83 5.86 2.38 -10.40
C ILE A 83 6.74 3.35 -9.62
N ASN A 84 6.36 3.66 -8.39
CA ASN A 84 7.13 4.44 -7.45
C ASN A 84 7.23 3.65 -6.15
N LEU A 85 8.41 3.08 -5.89
CA LEU A 85 8.75 2.40 -4.63
C LEU A 85 9.68 3.27 -3.77
N ALA A 86 9.55 4.59 -3.87
CA ALA A 86 10.37 5.58 -3.18
C ALA A 86 11.88 5.25 -3.31
N GLY A 87 12.64 5.38 -2.23
CA GLY A 87 14.08 5.09 -2.22
C GLY A 87 14.46 3.61 -2.23
N HIS A 88 13.54 2.67 -2.45
CA HIS A 88 13.87 1.23 -2.39
C HIS A 88 14.58 0.71 -3.65
N CYS A 89 14.18 1.23 -4.81
CA CYS A 89 14.73 0.88 -6.11
C CYS A 89 14.33 1.93 -7.14
N ASP A 90 15.11 2.00 -8.21
CA ASP A 90 14.80 2.84 -9.36
C ASP A 90 14.25 1.96 -10.51
N PRO A 91 13.01 2.18 -10.97
CA PRO A 91 12.45 1.43 -12.10
C PRO A 91 13.09 1.82 -13.44
N ALA A 92 13.65 3.04 -13.59
CA ALA A 92 14.23 3.49 -14.84
C ALA A 92 15.51 2.71 -15.22
N SER A 93 16.25 2.27 -14.22
CA SER A 93 17.45 1.43 -14.36
C SER A 93 17.18 -0.08 -14.25
N ASN A 94 15.91 -0.52 -14.29
CA ASN A 94 15.48 -1.90 -13.98
C ASN A 94 15.86 -2.37 -12.56
N GLY A 95 16.26 -1.46 -11.66
CA GLY A 95 16.70 -1.79 -10.29
C GLY A 95 15.60 -2.38 -9.41
N CYS A 96 14.33 -2.27 -9.81
CA CYS A 96 13.19 -2.86 -9.10
C CYS A 96 12.95 -4.34 -9.43
N GLN A 97 13.63 -4.93 -10.40
CA GLN A 97 13.46 -6.36 -10.72
C GLN A 97 13.88 -7.29 -9.57
N LYS A 98 14.78 -6.84 -8.69
CA LYS A 98 15.19 -7.58 -7.49
C LYS A 98 14.03 -7.92 -6.55
N VAL A 99 12.95 -7.13 -6.59
CA VAL A 99 11.73 -7.30 -5.78
C VAL A 99 11.03 -8.63 -6.09
N SER A 100 11.23 -9.22 -7.29
CA SER A 100 10.67 -10.54 -7.65
C SER A 100 11.02 -11.65 -6.64
N ASN A 101 12.22 -11.65 -6.09
CA ASN A 101 12.63 -12.66 -5.12
C ASN A 101 11.80 -12.56 -3.84
N ASP A 102 11.58 -11.32 -3.37
CA ASP A 102 10.84 -11.07 -2.14
C ASP A 102 9.35 -11.35 -2.33
N ILE A 103 8.79 -11.06 -3.51
CA ILE A 103 7.42 -11.46 -3.89
C ILE A 103 7.28 -12.99 -3.80
N ARG A 104 8.20 -13.76 -4.39
CA ARG A 104 8.14 -15.23 -4.32
C ARG A 104 8.29 -15.74 -2.90
N ASN A 105 9.18 -15.12 -2.10
CA ASN A 105 9.34 -15.46 -0.69
C ASN A 105 8.07 -15.20 0.14
N CYS A 106 7.34 -14.13 -0.15
CA CYS A 106 6.02 -13.86 0.43
C CYS A 106 5.00 -14.94 0.07
N GLN A 107 4.87 -15.22 -1.24
CA GLN A 107 3.90 -16.16 -1.76
C GLN A 107 4.15 -17.59 -1.24
N ASN A 108 5.42 -17.99 -1.10
CA ASN A 108 5.80 -19.28 -0.50
C ASN A 108 5.42 -19.41 0.98
N GLN A 109 5.23 -18.28 1.68
CA GLN A 109 4.73 -18.23 3.05
C GLN A 109 3.20 -18.07 3.13
N GLY A 110 2.50 -18.17 1.99
CA GLY A 110 1.06 -18.01 1.91
C GLY A 110 0.57 -16.56 1.98
N VAL A 111 1.49 -15.57 1.88
CA VAL A 111 1.13 -14.15 1.84
C VAL A 111 0.80 -13.76 0.40
N LYS A 112 -0.39 -13.19 0.19
CA LYS A 112 -0.79 -12.60 -1.09
C LYS A 112 -0.08 -11.28 -1.31
N VAL A 113 0.49 -11.07 -2.49
CA VAL A 113 1.16 -9.82 -2.84
C VAL A 113 0.40 -9.14 -3.96
N MET A 114 -0.17 -7.97 -3.68
CA MET A 114 -0.87 -7.14 -4.65
C MET A 114 0.03 -5.99 -5.12
N LEU A 115 -0.27 -5.44 -6.30
CA LEU A 115 0.19 -4.11 -6.70
C LEU A 115 -0.92 -3.11 -6.43
N SER A 116 -0.62 -2.07 -5.64
CA SER A 116 -1.56 -0.97 -5.47
C SER A 116 -1.39 0.07 -6.56
N ILE A 117 -2.48 0.37 -7.26
CA ILE A 117 -2.56 1.48 -8.21
C ILE A 117 -3.09 2.71 -7.48
N GLY A 118 -2.58 3.88 -7.85
CA GLY A 118 -3.06 5.16 -7.33
C GLY A 118 -2.25 5.74 -6.16
N GLY A 119 -2.92 5.91 -5.02
CA GLY A 119 -2.46 6.58 -3.80
C GLY A 119 -2.71 8.09 -3.79
N GLY A 120 -2.33 8.78 -2.71
CA GLY A 120 -2.57 10.23 -2.54
C GLY A 120 -1.79 11.21 -3.45
N THR A 121 -1.33 10.78 -4.64
CA THR A 121 -0.66 11.66 -5.64
C THR A 121 -1.55 11.86 -6.87
N SER A 122 -1.39 12.95 -7.61
CA SER A 122 -2.20 13.26 -8.81
C SER A 122 -1.65 12.64 -10.12
N GLY A 123 -0.78 11.64 -10.02
CA GLY A 123 -0.06 11.07 -11.16
C GLY A 123 -0.91 10.21 -12.09
N TYR A 124 -2.16 9.89 -11.75
CA TYR A 124 -3.01 8.96 -12.46
C TYR A 124 -4.39 9.54 -12.79
N THR A 125 -4.97 9.07 -13.88
CA THR A 125 -6.36 9.32 -14.28
C THR A 125 -6.71 8.33 -15.39
N LEU A 126 -7.99 8.14 -15.67
CA LEU A 126 -8.47 7.39 -16.84
C LEU A 126 -9.42 8.31 -17.60
N THR A 127 -9.24 8.46 -18.90
CA THR A 127 -10.00 9.42 -19.73
C THR A 127 -11.13 8.76 -20.51
N SER A 128 -11.16 7.43 -20.55
CA SER A 128 -12.20 6.64 -21.21
C SER A 128 -12.14 5.18 -20.74
N ASP A 129 -13.23 4.44 -20.97
CA ASP A 129 -13.27 2.99 -20.77
C ASP A 129 -12.26 2.25 -21.67
N ALA A 130 -12.01 2.76 -22.87
CA ALA A 130 -11.00 2.19 -23.77
C ALA A 130 -9.59 2.30 -23.17
N GLU A 131 -9.27 3.47 -22.60
CA GLU A 131 -8.03 3.67 -21.87
C GLU A 131 -7.94 2.78 -20.63
N ALA A 132 -9.03 2.67 -19.86
CA ALA A 132 -9.10 1.79 -18.70
C ALA A 132 -8.81 0.32 -19.07
N ARG A 133 -9.39 -0.18 -20.17
CA ARG A 133 -9.07 -1.52 -20.69
C ARG A 133 -7.61 -1.64 -21.11
N GLY A 134 -7.04 -0.61 -21.74
CA GLY A 134 -5.62 -0.57 -22.09
C GLY A 134 -4.70 -0.63 -20.86
N VAL A 135 -5.06 0.05 -19.78
CA VAL A 135 -4.33 -0.03 -18.50
C VAL A 135 -4.46 -1.44 -17.88
N ALA A 136 -5.64 -2.08 -17.95
CA ALA A 136 -5.79 -3.47 -17.51
C ALA A 136 -4.88 -4.44 -18.28
N GLU A 137 -4.78 -4.29 -19.61
CA GLU A 137 -3.86 -5.08 -20.44
C GLU A 137 -2.40 -4.85 -20.04
N TYR A 138 -2.03 -3.60 -19.76
CA TYR A 138 -0.69 -3.29 -19.28
C TYR A 138 -0.40 -3.97 -17.94
N LEU A 139 -1.31 -3.88 -16.96
CA LEU A 139 -1.19 -4.53 -15.66
C LEU A 139 -1.04 -6.04 -15.80
N TRP A 140 -1.89 -6.64 -16.65
CA TRP A 140 -1.87 -8.07 -16.94
C TRP A 140 -0.50 -8.54 -17.47
N ASN A 141 0.02 -7.85 -18.48
CA ASN A 141 1.26 -8.23 -19.15
C ASN A 141 2.53 -7.94 -18.34
N ASN A 142 2.51 -6.91 -17.48
CA ASN A 142 3.71 -6.45 -16.77
C ASN A 142 3.81 -6.94 -15.31
N PHE A 143 2.70 -7.33 -14.68
CA PHE A 143 2.70 -7.70 -13.26
C PHE A 143 1.93 -8.99 -12.94
N LEU A 144 0.99 -9.40 -13.80
CA LEU A 144 0.19 -10.62 -13.61
C LEU A 144 0.62 -11.70 -14.61
N GLY A 145 -0.33 -12.51 -15.08
CA GLY A 145 -0.11 -13.73 -15.87
C GLY A 145 0.17 -13.50 -17.36
N GLY A 146 0.16 -12.26 -17.85
CA GLY A 146 0.53 -11.94 -19.21
C GLY A 146 2.05 -11.92 -19.43
N ARG A 147 2.48 -11.50 -20.62
CA ARG A 147 3.90 -11.52 -21.02
C ARG A 147 4.38 -10.13 -21.43
N SER A 148 5.58 -9.77 -20.96
CA SER A 148 6.27 -8.54 -21.33
C SER A 148 7.78 -8.76 -21.21
N ASN A 149 8.54 -8.16 -22.12
CA ASN A 149 10.01 -8.22 -22.08
C ASN A 149 10.62 -7.21 -21.08
N SER A 150 9.80 -6.35 -20.47
CA SER A 150 10.25 -5.25 -19.61
C SER A 150 9.40 -5.11 -18.34
N ARG A 151 9.13 -6.24 -17.68
CA ARG A 151 8.37 -6.27 -16.42
C ARG A 151 9.09 -5.45 -15.33
N PRO A 152 8.46 -4.41 -14.74
CA PRO A 152 9.14 -3.50 -13.80
C PRO A 152 9.64 -4.17 -12.52
N LEU A 153 8.93 -5.21 -12.05
CA LEU A 153 9.26 -5.94 -10.83
C LEU A 153 9.98 -7.26 -11.10
N GLY A 154 10.31 -7.57 -12.36
CA GLY A 154 10.88 -8.85 -12.79
C GLY A 154 9.81 -9.87 -13.17
N ASP A 155 10.17 -11.15 -13.14
CA ASP A 155 9.36 -12.26 -13.64
C ASP A 155 8.31 -12.78 -12.65
N ALA A 156 8.31 -12.30 -11.40
CA ALA A 156 7.29 -12.68 -10.44
C ALA A 156 5.88 -12.29 -10.91
N VAL A 157 4.91 -13.16 -10.62
CA VAL A 157 3.49 -12.97 -10.93
C VAL A 157 2.78 -12.63 -9.63
N LEU A 158 2.25 -11.40 -9.54
CA LEU A 158 1.51 -10.93 -8.37
C LEU A 158 0.17 -11.66 -8.23
N ASP A 159 -0.38 -11.63 -7.02
CA ASP A 159 -1.67 -12.25 -6.70
C ASP A 159 -2.86 -11.39 -7.16
N GLY A 160 -2.69 -10.08 -7.26
CA GLY A 160 -3.81 -9.18 -7.53
C GLY A 160 -3.45 -7.72 -7.73
N ILE A 161 -4.48 -6.92 -7.95
CA ILE A 161 -4.42 -5.47 -8.07
C ILE A 161 -5.29 -4.84 -6.99
N ASP A 162 -4.70 -3.87 -6.29
CA ASP A 162 -5.34 -3.10 -5.23
C ASP A 162 -5.65 -1.68 -5.74
N PHE A 163 -6.92 -1.29 -5.67
CA PHE A 163 -7.44 -0.02 -6.17
C PHE A 163 -7.46 0.99 -5.02
N ASP A 164 -6.37 1.74 -4.87
CA ASP A 164 -6.26 2.86 -3.93
C ASP A 164 -6.44 4.18 -4.69
N ILE A 165 -7.68 4.47 -5.06
CA ILE A 165 -8.01 5.59 -5.93
C ILE A 165 -8.55 6.74 -5.08
N GLU A 166 -7.82 7.85 -5.07
CA GLU A 166 -8.13 9.03 -4.27
C GLU A 166 -8.36 10.29 -5.15
N GLY A 167 -8.44 10.13 -6.48
CA GLY A 167 -8.68 11.22 -7.41
C GLY A 167 -8.80 10.78 -8.88
N GLY A 168 -9.04 11.76 -9.76
CA GLY A 168 -9.08 11.57 -11.21
C GLY A 168 -10.48 11.58 -11.79
N GLN A 169 -10.84 10.54 -12.55
CA GLN A 169 -12.11 10.40 -13.28
C GLN A 169 -12.63 8.96 -13.15
N LEU A 170 -13.92 8.76 -13.46
CA LEU A 170 -14.68 7.55 -13.15
C LEU A 170 -14.68 6.54 -14.31
N HIS A 171 -13.63 5.70 -14.42
CA HIS A 171 -13.57 4.59 -15.40
C HIS A 171 -13.10 3.25 -14.79
N TYR A 172 -13.18 3.12 -13.47
CA TYR A 172 -12.64 1.95 -12.76
C TYR A 172 -13.50 0.69 -12.90
N VAL A 173 -14.78 0.81 -13.28
CA VAL A 173 -15.62 -0.33 -13.69
C VAL A 173 -15.01 -1.07 -14.87
N ALA A 174 -14.62 -0.34 -15.92
CA ALA A 174 -14.03 -0.91 -17.12
C ALA A 174 -12.66 -1.56 -16.83
N LEU A 175 -11.86 -0.93 -15.96
CA LEU A 175 -10.58 -1.48 -15.49
C LEU A 175 -10.77 -2.80 -14.74
N ALA A 176 -11.63 -2.82 -13.71
CA ALA A 176 -11.91 -4.01 -12.90
C ALA A 176 -12.51 -5.15 -13.72
N THR A 177 -13.47 -4.83 -14.59
CA THR A 177 -14.10 -5.81 -15.49
C THR A 177 -13.06 -6.45 -16.41
N ARG A 178 -12.18 -5.65 -17.01
CA ARG A 178 -11.17 -6.19 -17.92
C ARG A 178 -10.13 -7.06 -17.21
N LEU A 179 -9.68 -6.68 -16.01
CA LEU A 179 -8.79 -7.52 -15.21
C LEU A 179 -9.44 -8.86 -14.85
N SER A 180 -10.73 -8.83 -14.49
CA SER A 180 -11.51 -10.05 -14.21
C SER A 180 -11.61 -10.95 -15.45
N GLU A 181 -11.92 -10.39 -16.62
CA GLU A 181 -11.96 -11.12 -17.89
C GLU A 181 -10.62 -11.80 -18.23
N LEU A 182 -9.51 -11.08 -18.10
CA LEU A 182 -8.17 -11.59 -18.39
C LEU A 182 -7.76 -12.74 -17.47
N SER A 183 -8.31 -12.79 -16.26
CA SER A 183 -8.03 -13.87 -15.30
C SER A 183 -8.79 -15.18 -15.56
N ARG A 184 -9.79 -15.17 -16.46
CA ARG A 184 -10.64 -16.33 -16.73
C ARG A 184 -9.83 -17.49 -17.31
N GLY A 185 -10.02 -18.69 -16.73
CA GLY A 185 -9.34 -19.90 -17.18
C GLY A 185 -7.87 -20.02 -16.79
N GLY A 186 -7.35 -19.08 -16.00
CA GLY A 186 -5.97 -19.09 -15.49
C GLY A 186 -5.88 -19.04 -13.96
N ARG A 187 -4.73 -18.56 -13.46
CA ARG A 187 -4.56 -18.26 -12.03
C ARG A 187 -5.51 -17.13 -11.63
N LYS A 188 -6.24 -17.32 -10.52
CA LYS A 188 -7.09 -16.28 -9.95
C LYS A 188 -6.30 -14.98 -9.73
N VAL A 189 -6.83 -13.87 -10.24
CA VAL A 189 -6.38 -12.51 -9.94
C VAL A 189 -7.31 -11.95 -8.88
N TYR A 190 -6.74 -11.57 -7.73
CA TYR A 190 -7.50 -10.88 -6.68
C TYR A 190 -7.71 -9.42 -7.05
N LEU A 191 -8.92 -8.93 -6.85
CA LEU A 191 -9.23 -7.51 -6.95
C LEU A 191 -9.56 -6.98 -5.56
N THR A 192 -8.81 -5.98 -5.12
CA THR A 192 -9.01 -5.33 -3.82
C THR A 192 -9.15 -3.83 -4.02
N ALA A 193 -9.75 -3.15 -3.04
CA ALA A 193 -9.98 -1.71 -3.10
C ALA A 193 -9.78 -1.08 -1.74
N ALA A 194 -9.26 0.14 -1.70
CA ALA A 194 -9.09 0.93 -0.50
C ALA A 194 -9.92 2.23 -0.59
N PRO A 195 -11.26 2.17 -0.60
CA PRO A 195 -12.09 3.38 -0.62
C PRO A 195 -11.92 4.18 0.66
N GLN A 196 -12.17 5.50 0.59
CA GLN A 196 -12.29 6.30 1.80
C GLN A 196 -13.55 5.92 2.58
N CYS A 197 -13.61 6.21 3.89
CA CYS A 197 -14.78 5.83 4.69
C CYS A 197 -16.11 6.56 4.39
N PRO A 198 -16.16 7.79 3.79
CA PRO A 198 -17.42 8.36 3.36
C PRO A 198 -18.11 7.44 2.34
N PHE A 199 -19.42 7.26 2.50
CA PHE A 199 -20.20 6.37 1.64
C PHE A 199 -21.30 7.16 0.90
N PRO A 200 -21.49 6.96 -0.42
CA PRO A 200 -20.64 6.14 -1.31
C PRO A 200 -19.25 6.76 -1.50
N ASP A 201 -18.27 5.95 -1.88
CA ASP A 201 -16.94 6.45 -2.24
C ASP A 201 -16.99 7.15 -3.61
N GLU A 202 -16.38 8.32 -3.71
CA GLU A 202 -16.47 9.18 -4.90
C GLU A 202 -15.92 8.52 -6.16
N TRP A 203 -14.89 7.68 -6.04
CA TRP A 203 -14.13 7.15 -7.17
C TRP A 203 -14.42 5.68 -7.46
N LEU A 204 -14.75 4.91 -6.43
CA LEU A 204 -14.80 3.45 -6.49
C LEU A 204 -16.19 2.86 -6.33
N ASP A 205 -17.24 3.63 -5.99
CA ASP A 205 -18.57 3.05 -5.71
C ASP A 205 -19.09 2.20 -6.88
N ASP A 206 -19.14 2.75 -8.10
CA ASP A 206 -19.59 2.00 -9.29
C ASP A 206 -18.76 0.72 -9.52
N ALA A 207 -17.45 0.78 -9.33
CA ALA A 207 -16.57 -0.38 -9.47
C ALA A 207 -16.87 -1.43 -8.39
N LEU A 208 -17.08 -1.02 -7.15
CA LEU A 208 -17.43 -1.90 -6.03
C LEU A 208 -18.78 -2.57 -6.23
N GLN A 209 -19.76 -1.88 -6.81
CA GLN A 209 -21.09 -2.42 -7.10
C GLN A 209 -21.09 -3.54 -8.16
N THR A 210 -20.00 -3.71 -8.93
CA THR A 210 -19.86 -4.83 -9.88
C THR A 210 -19.81 -6.20 -9.19
N GLY A 211 -19.50 -6.26 -7.90
CA GLY A 211 -19.31 -7.52 -7.17
C GLY A 211 -18.01 -8.27 -7.50
N LEU A 212 -17.08 -7.62 -8.22
CA LEU A 212 -15.82 -8.23 -8.65
C LEU A 212 -14.73 -8.20 -7.57
N PHE A 213 -14.86 -7.35 -6.55
CA PHE A 213 -13.84 -7.14 -5.53
C PHE A 213 -13.91 -8.21 -4.43
N ASP A 214 -12.77 -8.87 -4.18
CA ASP A 214 -12.62 -9.86 -3.11
C ASP A 214 -12.59 -9.18 -1.74
N TYR A 215 -11.73 -8.17 -1.58
CA TYR A 215 -11.44 -7.50 -0.31
C TYR A 215 -11.57 -5.99 -0.41
N VAL A 216 -12.19 -5.38 0.60
CA VAL A 216 -12.37 -3.93 0.69
C VAL A 216 -11.73 -3.40 1.98
N TYR A 217 -10.72 -2.55 1.84
CA TYR A 217 -9.91 -1.96 2.90
C TYR A 217 -10.34 -0.52 3.17
N ILE A 218 -11.48 -0.34 3.85
CA ILE A 218 -12.07 1.00 4.04
C ILE A 218 -11.14 1.87 4.89
N GLN A 219 -10.72 3.03 4.36
CA GLN A 219 -9.82 3.95 5.05
C GLN A 219 -10.58 4.78 6.10
N PHE A 220 -10.58 4.33 7.36
CA PHE A 220 -11.25 5.01 8.48
C PHE A 220 -10.38 6.10 9.13
N TYR A 221 -9.75 6.93 8.30
CA TYR A 221 -8.89 8.02 8.72
C TYR A 221 -8.96 9.20 7.74
N ASN A 222 -8.39 10.35 8.13
CA ASN A 222 -8.48 11.62 7.40
C ASN A 222 -9.90 12.13 7.10
N ASN A 223 -10.92 11.54 7.71
CA ASN A 223 -12.33 11.75 7.38
C ASN A 223 -13.17 11.84 8.66
N GLY A 224 -13.30 13.05 9.20
CA GLY A 224 -14.07 13.33 10.43
C GLY A 224 -15.52 12.79 10.49
N PRO A 225 -16.26 12.66 9.37
CA PRO A 225 -17.60 12.08 9.37
C PRO A 225 -17.68 10.59 9.68
N CYS A 226 -16.61 9.81 9.49
CA CYS A 226 -16.67 8.34 9.55
C CYS A 226 -15.46 7.68 10.22
N GLN A 227 -14.36 8.39 10.46
CA GLN A 227 -13.25 7.87 11.26
C GLN A 227 -13.66 7.60 12.70
N TYR A 228 -12.92 6.73 13.37
CA TYR A 228 -13.18 6.45 14.77
C TYR A 228 -12.79 7.64 15.67
N SER A 229 -13.64 7.91 16.65
CA SER A 229 -13.38 8.86 17.74
C SER A 229 -14.04 8.36 19.01
N THR A 230 -13.36 8.48 20.15
CA THR A 230 -13.93 8.14 21.46
C THR A 230 -15.09 9.04 21.87
N ILE A 231 -15.15 10.27 21.34
CA ILE A 231 -16.23 11.24 21.61
C ILE A 231 -17.54 10.77 20.98
N ASN A 232 -17.48 10.26 19.75
CA ASN A 232 -18.65 9.75 19.04
C ASN A 232 -18.31 8.51 18.19
N PRO A 233 -18.25 7.33 18.82
CA PRO A 233 -17.99 6.08 18.10
C PRO A 233 -19.10 5.72 17.09
N LYS A 234 -20.30 6.31 17.23
CA LYS A 234 -21.46 6.00 16.37
C LYS A 234 -21.16 6.29 14.90
N LYS A 235 -20.43 7.36 14.59
CA LYS A 235 -20.03 7.72 13.22
C LYS A 235 -19.30 6.59 12.49
N PHE A 236 -18.30 6.02 13.15
CA PHE A 236 -17.56 4.85 12.64
C PHE A 236 -18.48 3.63 12.50
N LYS A 237 -19.30 3.34 13.53
CA LYS A 237 -20.20 2.18 13.54
C LYS A 237 -21.24 2.25 12.41
N ASP A 238 -21.83 3.42 12.18
CA ASP A 238 -22.80 3.65 11.12
C ASP A 238 -22.14 3.47 9.74
N SER A 239 -20.95 4.04 9.53
CA SER A 239 -20.19 3.88 8.28
C SER A 239 -19.82 2.42 8.03
N TRP A 240 -19.28 1.70 9.02
CA TRP A 240 -18.97 0.27 8.92
C TRP A 240 -20.19 -0.57 8.52
N ASN A 241 -21.33 -0.35 9.18
CA ASN A 241 -22.58 -1.05 8.87
C ASN A 241 -23.08 -0.71 7.46
N ARG A 242 -22.95 0.55 7.04
CA ARG A 242 -23.35 0.98 5.69
C ARG A 242 -22.52 0.27 4.62
N TRP A 243 -21.20 0.31 4.74
CA TRP A 243 -20.27 -0.37 3.83
C TRP A 243 -20.56 -1.87 3.73
N THR A 244 -20.60 -2.57 4.87
CA THR A 244 -20.75 -4.02 4.90
C THR A 244 -22.13 -4.51 4.44
N SER A 245 -23.17 -3.68 4.54
CA SER A 245 -24.52 -4.02 4.05
C SER A 245 -24.76 -3.64 2.59
N SER A 246 -24.08 -2.60 2.08
CA SER A 246 -24.38 -2.01 0.76
C SER A 246 -23.42 -2.44 -0.36
N VAL A 247 -22.23 -2.98 -0.04
CA VAL A 247 -21.25 -3.39 -1.06
C VAL A 247 -21.17 -4.92 -1.20
N PRO A 248 -21.23 -5.46 -2.43
CA PRO A 248 -21.06 -6.89 -2.69
C PRO A 248 -19.58 -7.29 -2.72
N ALA A 249 -18.96 -7.45 -1.55
CA ALA A 249 -17.60 -8.00 -1.42
C ALA A 249 -17.54 -9.15 -0.40
N GLN A 250 -16.52 -10.00 -0.50
CA GLN A 250 -16.39 -11.18 0.39
C GLN A 250 -16.03 -10.76 1.82
N LYS A 251 -15.04 -9.87 1.96
CA LYS A 251 -14.54 -9.44 3.26
C LYS A 251 -14.19 -7.94 3.28
N PHE A 252 -14.43 -7.33 4.43
CA PHE A 252 -14.16 -5.93 4.70
C PHE A 252 -13.17 -5.81 5.84
N PHE A 253 -12.27 -4.84 5.72
CA PHE A 253 -11.20 -4.60 6.67
C PHE A 253 -11.29 -3.17 7.19
N VAL A 254 -10.93 -2.99 8.45
CA VAL A 254 -10.82 -1.66 9.07
C VAL A 254 -9.45 -1.09 8.71
N GLY A 255 -9.39 -0.12 7.80
CA GLY A 255 -8.16 0.60 7.45
C GLY A 255 -7.83 1.68 8.47
N LEU A 256 -6.63 1.62 9.05
CA LEU A 256 -6.16 2.52 10.09
C LEU A 256 -4.73 3.01 9.82
N PRO A 257 -4.39 4.23 10.27
CA PRO A 257 -3.00 4.65 10.35
C PRO A 257 -2.26 3.82 11.39
N ALA A 258 -1.05 3.34 11.08
CA ALA A 258 -0.22 2.56 11.98
C ALA A 258 0.39 3.42 13.11
N SER A 259 0.39 4.74 12.96
CA SER A 259 0.78 5.69 14.02
C SER A 259 0.05 7.03 13.84
N GLN A 260 0.09 7.89 14.85
CA GLN A 260 -0.48 9.24 14.79
C GLN A 260 0.13 10.10 13.67
N GLN A 261 1.40 9.85 13.30
CA GLN A 261 2.10 10.60 12.25
C GLN A 261 1.82 10.07 10.83
N ALA A 262 1.15 8.93 10.70
CA ALA A 262 0.89 8.30 9.40
C ALA A 262 -0.28 8.92 8.64
N ALA A 263 -1.11 9.72 9.32
CA ALA A 263 -2.29 10.39 8.76
C ALA A 263 -2.55 11.71 9.49
N GLY A 264 -3.32 12.61 8.87
CA GLY A 264 -3.72 13.88 9.48
C GLY A 264 -4.70 13.71 10.65
N SER A 265 -5.54 12.67 10.62
CA SER A 265 -6.41 12.30 11.74
C SER A 265 -6.91 10.86 11.63
N GLY A 266 -7.58 10.34 12.68
CA GLY A 266 -8.18 9.00 12.67
C GLY A 266 -7.28 7.86 13.20
N TYR A 267 -6.10 8.15 13.76
CA TYR A 267 -5.33 7.15 14.51
C TYR A 267 -6.12 6.67 15.73
N VAL A 268 -6.09 5.36 15.96
CA VAL A 268 -6.73 4.69 17.09
C VAL A 268 -5.65 3.98 17.89
N GLY A 269 -5.53 4.23 19.19
CA GLY A 269 -4.57 3.49 20.03
C GLY A 269 -4.90 2.00 20.10
N ALA A 270 -3.89 1.13 20.21
CA ALA A 270 -4.07 -0.33 20.18
C ALA A 270 -5.07 -0.83 21.24
N ASP A 271 -5.03 -0.29 22.46
CA ASP A 271 -5.96 -0.69 23.52
C ASP A 271 -7.40 -0.26 23.23
N ILE A 272 -7.60 0.90 22.59
CA ILE A 272 -8.92 1.36 22.16
C ILE A 272 -9.43 0.51 20.99
N LEU A 273 -8.56 0.16 20.03
CA LEU A 273 -8.91 -0.74 18.93
C LEU A 273 -9.38 -2.09 19.49
N LYS A 274 -8.62 -2.70 20.40
CA LYS A 274 -8.95 -3.99 21.03
C LYS A 274 -10.23 -3.95 21.86
N SER A 275 -10.43 -2.91 22.65
CA SER A 275 -11.54 -2.84 23.61
C SER A 275 -12.85 -2.28 23.04
N GLN A 276 -12.79 -1.44 22.00
CA GLN A 276 -13.97 -0.70 21.53
C GLN A 276 -14.30 -0.90 20.05
N VAL A 277 -13.30 -1.09 19.19
CA VAL A 277 -13.52 -1.20 17.73
C VAL A 277 -13.68 -2.67 17.32
N LEU A 278 -12.70 -3.52 17.65
CA LEU A 278 -12.69 -4.94 17.26
C LEU A 278 -13.94 -5.70 17.75
N PRO A 279 -14.41 -5.55 19.00
CA PRO A 279 -15.59 -6.27 19.46
C PRO A 279 -16.85 -5.94 18.65
N PHE A 280 -16.94 -4.71 18.14
CA PHE A 280 -18.06 -4.30 17.29
C PHE A 280 -17.94 -4.86 15.88
N VAL A 281 -16.81 -4.63 15.19
CA VAL A 281 -16.67 -5.04 13.78
C VAL A 281 -16.65 -6.56 13.60
N LYS A 282 -16.11 -7.30 14.58
CA LYS A 282 -16.13 -8.78 14.62
C LYS A 282 -17.53 -9.37 14.73
N GLY A 283 -18.53 -8.58 15.11
CA GLY A 283 -19.94 -9.00 15.07
C GLY A 283 -20.46 -9.22 13.64
N SER A 284 -19.78 -8.68 12.62
CA SER A 284 -20.14 -8.90 11.22
C SER A 284 -19.43 -10.13 10.64
N SER A 285 -20.18 -11.05 10.02
CA SER A 285 -19.61 -12.18 9.28
C SER A 285 -18.74 -11.77 8.09
N LYS A 286 -18.90 -10.52 7.63
CA LYS A 286 -18.10 -9.91 6.57
C LYS A 286 -16.78 -9.29 7.06
N TYR A 287 -16.51 -9.26 8.37
CA TYR A 287 -15.20 -8.83 8.88
C TYR A 287 -14.08 -9.76 8.41
N GLY A 288 -13.02 -9.15 7.88
CA GLY A 288 -11.79 -9.82 7.40
C GLY A 288 -10.55 -9.50 8.21
N GLY A 289 -10.48 -8.33 8.87
CA GLY A 289 -9.28 -7.92 9.62
C GLY A 289 -9.06 -6.41 9.66
N VAL A 290 -7.79 -6.02 9.77
CA VAL A 290 -7.32 -4.64 9.82
C VAL A 290 -6.31 -4.39 8.69
N MET A 291 -6.41 -3.25 8.02
CA MET A 291 -5.40 -2.74 7.11
C MET A 291 -4.62 -1.62 7.82
N LEU A 292 -3.29 -1.61 7.72
CA LEU A 292 -2.44 -0.59 8.33
C LEU A 292 -1.70 0.22 7.27
N TRP A 293 -1.93 1.53 7.30
CA TRP A 293 -1.14 2.53 6.61
C TRP A 293 -0.09 3.12 7.57
N ASN A 294 1.20 2.79 7.49
CA ASN A 294 1.85 1.87 6.57
C ASN A 294 3.00 1.13 7.29
N LYS A 295 3.73 0.27 6.58
CA LYS A 295 4.83 -0.54 7.16
C LYS A 295 5.89 0.30 7.88
N TYR A 296 6.26 1.47 7.35
CA TYR A 296 7.28 2.32 7.96
C TYR A 296 6.85 2.84 9.34
N TYR A 297 5.60 3.28 9.46
CA TYR A 297 5.05 3.74 10.74
C TYR A 297 4.75 2.57 11.66
N ASP A 298 4.37 1.42 11.12
CA ASP A 298 4.18 0.21 11.91
C ASP A 298 5.47 -0.28 12.54
N ASP A 299 6.59 -0.31 11.81
CA ASP A 299 7.90 -0.72 12.36
C ASP A 299 8.35 0.18 13.51
N ARG A 300 8.00 1.47 13.45
CA ARG A 300 8.37 2.45 14.47
C ARG A 300 7.45 2.42 15.68
N ASN A 301 6.17 2.15 15.48
CA ASN A 301 5.15 2.16 16.53
C ASN A 301 4.88 0.76 17.10
N GLY A 302 5.31 -0.31 16.42
CA GLY A 302 5.00 -1.69 16.74
C GLY A 302 3.51 -1.98 16.80
N TYR A 303 2.69 -1.33 15.98
CA TYR A 303 1.23 -1.32 16.13
C TYR A 303 0.63 -2.71 15.85
N SER A 304 1.05 -3.34 14.76
CA SER A 304 0.66 -4.70 14.38
C SER A 304 1.00 -5.72 15.46
N SER A 305 2.19 -5.65 16.06
CA SER A 305 2.61 -6.51 17.18
C SER A 305 1.64 -6.42 18.36
N GLN A 306 1.11 -5.23 18.65
CA GLN A 306 0.21 -4.99 19.78
C GLN A 306 -1.22 -5.51 19.56
N ILE A 307 -1.62 -5.70 18.30
CA ILE A 307 -3.01 -6.05 17.94
C ILE A 307 -3.13 -7.44 17.32
N ARG A 308 -2.02 -8.06 16.89
CA ARG A 308 -1.97 -9.32 16.13
C ARG A 308 -2.85 -10.40 16.73
N ASP A 309 -2.75 -10.63 18.04
CA ASP A 309 -3.45 -11.73 18.70
C ASP A 309 -4.93 -11.40 18.97
N SER A 310 -5.33 -10.15 18.77
CA SER A 310 -6.71 -9.66 18.96
C SER A 310 -7.49 -9.53 17.67
N VAL A 311 -6.83 -9.52 16.51
CA VAL A 311 -7.45 -9.44 15.18
C VAL A 311 -7.80 -10.86 14.75
#